data_AF-A0A381YV13-F1
#
_entry.id   AF-A0A381YV13-F1
#
_cell.length_a   1.000
_cell.length_b   1.000
_cell.length_c   1.000
_cell.angle_alpha   90.00
_cell.angle_beta   90.00
_cell.angle_gamma   90.00
#
_symmetry.space_group_name_H-M   'P 1'
#
loop_
_entity.id
_entity.type
_entity.pdbx_description
1 polymer ?
#
loop_
_entity_poly.entity_id
_entity_poly.type
_entity_poly.pdbx_seq_one_letter_code
_entity_poly.pdbx_strand_id
1 'polypeptide(L)'
;LANEVENHVHWLSEKYPDIRPEAFHHHLLIHDPFIHHLLKRREILDLVEQIIGPNIALFGAHYIAKKPFNGKPVGWHQDGSYWPLEPMDVVSVWLAGTRSTKENACMRVIPGTQNKRLLNPSEMMGV
;
A
#
# COMPACT_ATOMS: atom_id res chain seq x y z
N LEU A 1 8.04 -2.65 -14.54
CA LEU A 1 7.19 -2.27 -13.39
C LEU A 1 7.91 -2.41 -12.06
N ALA A 2 8.29 -3.60 -11.58
CA ALA A 2 8.98 -3.74 -10.27
C ALA A 2 10.23 -2.83 -10.17
N ASN A 3 11.13 -2.90 -11.15
CA ASN A 3 12.31 -2.03 -11.22
C ASN A 3 11.96 -0.53 -11.28
N GLU A 4 10.86 -0.16 -11.95
CA GLU A 4 10.42 1.26 -12.00
C GLU A 4 9.98 1.73 -10.61
N VAL A 5 9.24 0.89 -9.88
CA VAL A 5 8.78 1.16 -8.51
C VAL A 5 9.98 1.26 -7.56
N GLU A 6 10.94 0.35 -7.65
CA GLU A 6 12.19 0.38 -6.87
C GLU A 6 13.01 1.64 -7.15
N ASN A 7 13.25 1.95 -8.44
CA ASN A 7 13.97 3.16 -8.85
C ASN A 7 13.27 4.43 -8.36
N HIS A 8 11.94 4.45 -8.35
CA HIS A 8 11.18 5.59 -7.86
C HIS A 8 11.36 5.80 -6.34
N VAL A 9 11.41 4.72 -5.55
CA VAL A 9 11.75 4.80 -4.11
C VAL A 9 13.15 5.35 -3.90
N HIS A 10 14.13 4.92 -4.71
CA HIS A 10 15.49 5.46 -4.66
C HIS A 10 15.51 6.95 -5.00
N TRP A 11 14.85 7.37 -6.07
CA TRP A 11 14.75 8.77 -6.46
C TRP A 11 14.07 9.64 -5.39
N LEU A 12 12.98 9.17 -4.78
CA LEU A 12 12.33 9.86 -3.66
C LEU A 12 13.26 9.98 -2.45
N SER A 13 14.09 8.97 -2.19
CA SER A 13 15.07 8.98 -1.09
C SER A 13 16.20 9.99 -1.32
N GLU A 14 16.61 10.21 -2.57
CA GLU A 14 17.57 11.26 -2.93
C GLU A 14 16.94 12.64 -2.85
N LYS A 15 15.68 12.78 -3.31
CA LYS A 15 14.94 14.05 -3.31
C LYS A 15 14.55 14.51 -1.90
N TYR A 16 14.23 13.57 -1.01
CA TYR A 16 13.78 13.84 0.36
C TYR A 16 14.65 13.08 1.37
N PRO A 17 15.93 13.47 1.54
CA PRO A 17 16.90 12.70 2.35
C PRO A 17 16.53 12.61 3.84
N ASP A 18 15.78 13.58 4.34
CA ASP A 18 15.33 13.63 5.74
C ASP A 18 14.03 12.83 6.00
N ILE A 19 13.37 12.37 4.93
CA ILE A 19 12.14 11.57 5.03
C ILE A 19 12.50 10.11 4.84
N ARG A 20 12.09 9.30 5.82
CA ARG A 20 12.26 7.85 5.72
C ARG A 20 11.41 7.28 4.58
N PRO A 21 11.90 6.27 3.84
CA PRO A 21 11.11 5.66 2.76
C PRO A 21 9.79 5.05 3.21
N GLU A 22 9.69 4.56 4.46
CA GLU A 22 8.43 4.10 5.04
C GLU A 22 7.39 5.20 5.24
N ALA A 23 7.79 6.48 5.13
CA ALA A 23 6.93 7.66 5.28
C ALA A 23 6.60 8.33 3.93
N PHE A 24 6.95 7.72 2.79
CA PHE A 24 6.50 8.19 1.47
C PHE A 24 5.01 7.87 1.27
N HIS A 25 4.17 8.70 1.88
CA HIS A 25 2.71 8.59 1.91
C HIS A 25 2.03 9.51 0.88
N HIS A 26 0.70 9.38 0.80
CA HIS A 26 -0.18 10.10 -0.13
C HIS A 26 0.10 11.60 -0.25
N HIS A 27 0.50 12.29 0.83
CA HIS A 27 0.82 13.72 0.77
C HIS A 27 2.04 14.06 -0.11
N LEU A 28 3.02 13.15 -0.25
CA LEU A 28 4.14 13.33 -1.20
C LEU A 28 3.76 12.89 -2.61
N LEU A 29 2.80 11.98 -2.71
CA LEU A 29 2.53 11.20 -3.92
C LEU A 29 1.36 11.74 -4.75
N ILE A 30 0.48 12.58 -4.18
CA ILE A 30 -0.71 13.10 -4.85
C ILE A 30 -0.41 13.92 -6.12
N HIS A 31 0.75 14.57 -6.16
CA HIS A 31 1.20 15.36 -7.32
C HIS A 31 2.35 14.68 -8.06
N ASP A 32 2.63 13.40 -7.75
CA ASP A 32 3.72 12.66 -8.35
C ASP A 32 3.26 12.00 -9.67
N PRO A 33 3.82 12.40 -10.83
CA PRO A 33 3.46 11.80 -12.12
C PRO A 33 3.69 10.28 -12.17
N PHE A 34 4.60 9.75 -11.36
CA PHE A 34 4.86 8.32 -11.30
C PHE A 34 3.64 7.53 -10.84
N ILE A 35 2.86 8.05 -9.90
CA ILE A 35 1.62 7.41 -9.46
C ILE A 35 0.61 7.36 -10.59
N HIS A 36 0.45 8.45 -11.33
CA HIS A 36 -0.44 8.48 -12.49
C HIS A 36 0.03 7.52 -13.59
N HIS A 37 1.33 7.32 -13.77
CA HIS A 37 1.88 6.30 -14.67
C HIS A 37 1.47 4.89 -14.24
N LEU A 38 1.55 4.56 -12.94
CA LEU A 38 1.06 3.29 -12.41
C LEU A 38 -0.45 3.10 -12.62
N LEU A 39 -1.24 4.14 -12.37
CA LEU A 39 -2.71 4.10 -12.49
C LEU A 39 -3.19 3.94 -13.93
N LYS A 40 -2.39 4.30 -14.94
CA LYS A 40 -2.75 4.13 -16.36
C LYS A 40 -2.45 2.73 -16.90
N ARG A 41 -1.91 1.84 -16.07
CA ARG A 41 -1.59 0.46 -16.46
C ARG A 41 -2.86 -0.37 -16.51
N ARG A 42 -3.27 -0.73 -17.73
CA ARG A 42 -4.45 -1.59 -17.96
C ARG A 42 -4.35 -2.89 -17.19
N GLU A 43 -3.16 -3.47 -17.08
CA GLU A 43 -2.97 -4.73 -16.35
C GLU A 43 -3.35 -4.65 -14.87
N ILE A 44 -3.25 -3.46 -14.26
CA ILE A 44 -3.69 -3.23 -12.88
C ILE A 44 -5.19 -2.94 -12.86
N LEU A 45 -5.66 -2.04 -13.73
CA LEU A 45 -7.06 -1.65 -13.77
C LEU A 45 -7.98 -2.82 -14.09
N ASP A 46 -7.61 -3.66 -15.06
CA ASP A 46 -8.37 -4.85 -15.48
C ASP A 46 -8.52 -5.86 -14.32
N LEU A 47 -7.52 -5.97 -13.43
CA LEU A 47 -7.60 -6.83 -12.24
C LEU A 47 -8.48 -6.22 -11.15
N VAL A 48 -8.37 -4.92 -10.93
CA VAL A 48 -9.18 -4.20 -9.92
C VAL A 48 -10.64 -4.16 -10.33
N GLU A 49 -10.92 -3.92 -11.62
CA GLU A 49 -12.27 -3.87 -12.18
C GLU A 49 -13.05 -5.17 -11.95
N GLN A 50 -12.38 -6.32 -12.01
CA GLN A 50 -12.99 -7.62 -11.72
C GLN A 50 -13.45 -7.76 -10.26
N ILE A 51 -12.94 -6.94 -9.33
CA ILE A 51 -13.23 -7.01 -7.90
C ILE A 51 -14.27 -5.97 -7.49
N ILE A 52 -14.08 -4.70 -7.88
CA ILE A 52 -14.90 -3.57 -7.43
C ILE A 52 -15.77 -2.96 -8.55
N GLY A 53 -15.67 -3.48 -9.78
CA GLY A 53 -16.36 -2.94 -10.94
C GLY A 53 -15.62 -1.78 -11.64
N PRO A 54 -16.23 -1.20 -12.69
CA PRO A 54 -15.54 -0.29 -13.62
C PRO A 54 -15.28 1.11 -13.07
N ASN A 55 -15.91 1.47 -11.95
CA ASN A 55 -15.81 2.81 -11.36
C ASN A 55 -14.64 2.87 -10.38
N ILE A 56 -13.43 3.04 -10.91
CA ILE A 56 -12.20 2.99 -10.12
C ILE A 56 -11.70 4.40 -9.80
N ALA A 57 -11.41 4.66 -8.53
CA ALA A 57 -10.72 5.87 -8.07
C ALA A 57 -9.59 5.51 -7.10
N LEU A 58 -8.45 6.19 -7.23
CA LEU A 58 -7.38 6.09 -6.24
C LEU A 58 -7.65 7.09 -5.11
N PHE A 59 -7.88 6.60 -3.89
CA PHE A 59 -8.02 7.47 -2.71
C PHE A 59 -6.70 7.68 -1.95
N GLY A 60 -5.71 6.78 -2.10
CA GLY A 60 -4.44 6.89 -1.41
C GLY A 60 -3.37 5.95 -1.97
N ALA A 61 -2.11 6.37 -1.86
CA ALA A 61 -0.94 5.57 -2.18
C ALA A 61 0.10 5.69 -1.06
N HIS A 62 0.87 4.63 -0.84
CA HIS A 62 1.90 4.58 0.20
C HIS A 62 2.98 3.56 -0.15
N TYR A 63 4.24 3.94 0.02
CA TYR A 63 5.36 2.99 -0.03
C TYR A 63 5.62 2.33 1.32
N ILE A 64 5.59 1.00 1.33
CA ILE A 64 6.12 0.18 2.43
C ILE A 64 7.57 -0.20 2.08
N ALA A 65 8.48 0.77 2.14
CA ALA A 65 9.90 0.59 1.79
C ALA A 65 10.78 0.47 3.05
N LYS A 66 11.02 -0.76 3.50
CA LYS A 66 11.72 -1.05 4.76
C LYS A 66 13.21 -1.24 4.54
N LYS A 67 14.03 -0.51 5.29
CA LYS A 67 15.50 -0.75 5.29
C LYS A 67 15.82 -2.10 5.98
N PRO A 68 16.80 -2.86 5.49
CA PRO A 68 17.26 -4.07 6.18
C PRO A 68 17.62 -3.77 7.63
N PHE A 69 17.13 -4.60 8.56
CA PHE A 69 17.43 -4.54 10.00
C PHE A 69 17.01 -3.25 10.75
N ASN A 70 16.53 -2.22 10.06
CA ASN A 70 16.16 -0.92 10.63
C ASN A 70 14.80 -0.41 10.09
N GLY A 71 14.01 -1.30 9.48
CA GLY A 71 12.68 -0.99 8.99
C GLY A 71 11.64 -0.99 10.10
N LYS A 72 10.59 -0.16 9.98
CA LYS A 72 9.48 -0.18 10.94
C LYS A 72 8.63 -1.45 10.78
N PRO A 73 8.27 -2.16 11.87
CA PRO A 73 7.33 -3.28 11.78
C PRO A 73 5.94 -2.77 11.37
N VAL A 74 5.18 -3.63 10.70
CA VAL A 74 3.76 -3.40 10.41
C VAL A 74 3.02 -4.54 11.12
N GLY A 75 2.24 -4.19 12.15
CA GLY A 75 1.49 -5.17 12.94
C GLY A 75 0.27 -5.72 12.19
N TRP A 76 -0.40 -6.72 12.77
CA TRP A 76 -1.70 -7.17 12.26
C TRP A 76 -2.71 -6.03 12.37
N HIS A 77 -3.44 -5.76 11.28
CA HIS A 77 -4.46 -4.73 11.22
C HIS A 77 -5.44 -4.97 10.07
N GLN A 78 -6.53 -4.21 10.05
CA GLN A 78 -7.43 -4.04 8.92
C GLN A 78 -7.26 -2.63 8.39
N ASP A 79 -6.91 -2.49 7.12
CA ASP A 79 -6.74 -1.22 6.42
C ASP A 79 -7.98 -0.31 6.58
N GLY A 80 -9.17 -0.86 6.33
CA GLY A 80 -10.45 -0.13 6.42
C GLY A 80 -10.75 0.46 7.80
N SER A 81 -10.14 -0.06 8.88
CA SER A 81 -10.33 0.50 10.22
C SER A 81 -9.69 1.87 10.42
N TYR A 82 -8.85 2.32 9.49
CA TYR A 82 -8.18 3.63 9.55
C TYR A 82 -8.83 4.67 8.64
N TRP A 83 -9.80 4.30 7.81
CA TRP A 83 -10.31 5.17 6.76
C TRP A 83 -11.77 5.57 7.00
N PRO A 84 -12.12 6.85 6.85
CA PRO A 84 -13.50 7.32 7.01
C PRO A 84 -14.28 7.16 5.69
N LEU A 85 -14.30 5.96 5.12
CA LEU A 85 -15.00 5.68 3.85
C LEU A 85 -16.33 4.95 4.10
N GLU A 86 -17.39 5.43 3.44
CA GLU A 86 -18.73 4.82 3.51
C GLU A 86 -19.37 4.86 2.11
N PRO A 87 -19.70 3.70 1.50
CA PRO A 87 -19.40 2.35 1.97
C PRO A 87 -17.90 2.04 1.93
N MET A 88 -17.45 1.07 2.75
CA MET A 88 -16.07 0.55 2.70
C MET A 88 -15.89 -0.42 1.51
N ASP A 89 -16.11 0.07 0.30
CA ASP A 89 -15.94 -0.67 -0.95
C ASP A 89 -14.58 -0.35 -1.58
N VAL A 90 -13.53 -0.94 -1.00
CA VAL A 90 -12.14 -0.61 -1.31
C VAL A 90 -11.30 -1.87 -1.40
N VAL A 91 -10.37 -1.88 -2.36
CA VAL A 91 -9.31 -2.88 -2.45
C VAL A 91 -7.94 -2.20 -2.42
N SER A 92 -7.01 -2.76 -1.65
CA SER A 92 -5.59 -2.36 -1.66
C SER A 92 -4.83 -3.19 -2.69
N VAL A 93 -4.19 -2.53 -3.67
CA VAL A 93 -3.27 -3.18 -4.61
C VAL A 93 -1.85 -3.10 -4.06
N TRP A 94 -1.30 -4.24 -3.64
CA TRP A 94 0.07 -4.33 -3.15
C TRP A 94 1.03 -4.75 -4.27
N LEU A 95 1.90 -3.82 -4.71
CA LEU A 95 2.89 -4.06 -5.76
C LEU A 95 4.28 -4.25 -5.17
N ALA A 96 4.90 -5.40 -5.46
CA ALA A 96 6.27 -5.68 -5.05
C ALA A 96 7.27 -4.89 -5.92
N GLY A 97 7.92 -3.86 -5.35
CA GLY A 97 9.05 -3.18 -6.00
C GLY A 97 10.32 -4.03 -6.01
N THR A 98 10.54 -4.78 -4.94
CA THR A 98 11.64 -5.75 -4.80
C THR A 98 11.08 -7.16 -4.56
N ARG A 99 11.92 -8.19 -4.65
CA ARG A 99 11.51 -9.57 -4.34
C ARG A 99 10.97 -9.63 -2.91
N SER A 100 9.75 -10.12 -2.73
CA SER A 100 9.08 -10.21 -1.42
C SER A 100 9.13 -11.64 -0.91
N THR A 101 9.86 -11.88 0.18
CA THR A 101 10.08 -13.20 0.80
C THR A 101 9.87 -13.17 2.31
N LYS A 102 9.81 -14.34 2.95
CA LYS A 102 9.63 -14.43 4.41
C LYS A 102 10.80 -13.79 5.16
N GLU A 103 11.99 -13.89 4.59
CA GLU A 103 13.25 -13.42 5.15
C GLU A 103 13.38 -11.88 5.09
N ASN A 104 12.64 -11.21 4.20
CA ASN A 104 12.66 -9.75 4.05
C ASN A 104 11.29 -9.08 4.29
N ALA A 105 10.47 -9.71 5.15
CA ALA A 105 9.21 -9.19 5.64
C ALA A 105 8.10 -9.02 4.59
N CYS A 106 7.90 -10.06 3.75
CA CYS A 106 6.74 -10.13 2.86
C CYS A 106 5.41 -9.94 3.61
N MET A 107 4.43 -9.39 2.91
CA MET A 107 3.06 -9.27 3.41
C MET A 107 2.50 -10.64 3.82
N ARG A 108 1.68 -10.64 4.87
CA ARG A 108 0.90 -11.80 5.31
C ARG A 108 -0.56 -11.40 5.37
N VAL A 109 -1.43 -12.35 5.07
CA VAL A 109 -2.89 -12.18 5.15
C VAL A 109 -3.47 -13.36 5.94
N ILE A 110 -4.59 -13.12 6.63
CA ILE A 110 -5.38 -14.19 7.22
C ILE A 110 -6.55 -14.45 6.25
N PRO A 111 -6.59 -15.60 5.55
CA PRO A 111 -7.63 -15.86 4.57
C PRO A 111 -9.04 -15.83 5.17
N GLY A 112 -10.01 -15.27 4.44
CA GLY A 112 -11.43 -15.28 4.83
C GLY A 112 -11.83 -14.21 5.86
N THR A 113 -10.95 -13.25 6.20
CA THR A 113 -11.25 -12.20 7.18
C THR A 113 -11.77 -10.90 6.56
N GLN A 114 -11.84 -10.78 5.23
CA GLN A 114 -12.20 -9.54 4.53
C GLN A 114 -13.63 -9.06 4.80
N ASN A 115 -14.55 -9.98 5.11
CA ASN A 115 -15.95 -9.67 5.43
C ASN A 115 -16.23 -9.62 6.95
N LYS A 116 -15.19 -9.66 7.78
CA LYS A 116 -15.34 -9.51 9.23
C LYS A 116 -15.55 -8.04 9.57
N ARG A 117 -16.21 -7.79 10.71
CA ARG A 117 -16.37 -6.45 11.27
C ARG A 117 -14.99 -5.76 11.34
N LEU A 118 -14.94 -4.49 10.96
CA LEU A 118 -13.78 -3.64 11.20
C LEU A 118 -13.66 -3.37 12.71
N LEU A 119 -12.50 -3.69 13.27
CA LEU A 119 -12.19 -3.41 14.67
C LEU A 119 -11.69 -1.98 14.80
N ASN A 120 -12.01 -1.31 15.91
CA ASN A 120 -11.32 -0.06 16.25
C ASN A 120 -9.86 -0.35 16.65
N PRO A 121 -8.93 0.61 16.52
CA PRO A 121 -7.54 0.40 16.93
C PRO A 121 -7.38 -0.11 18.37
N SER A 122 -8.24 0.33 19.30
CA SER A 122 -8.26 -0.15 20.69
C SER A 122 -8.65 -1.63 20.84
N GLU A 123 -9.45 -2.15 19.91
CA GLU A 123 -9.90 -3.55 19.90
C GLU A 123 -8.88 -4.49 19.24
N MET A 124 -7.99 -3.96 18.38
CA MET A 124 -6.97 -4.76 17.70
C MET A 124 -5.81 -5.20 18.60
N MET A 125 -5.52 -4.45 19.68
CA MET A 125 -4.39 -4.78 20.57
C MET A 125 -4.66 -5.95 21.54
N GLY A 126 -5.91 -6.47 21.57
CA GLY A 126 -6.32 -7.56 22.47
C GLY A 126 -6.48 -8.93 21.80
N VAL A 127 -6.16 -9.06 20.51
CA VAL A 127 -6.33 -10.28 19.70
C VAL A 127 -4.99 -10.92 19.39
#